data_AF-A0A838TWW8-F1
#
_entry.id   AF-A0A838TWW8-F1
#
_cell.length_a   1.000
_cell.length_b   1.000
_cell.length_c   1.000
_cell.angle_alpha   90.00
_cell.angle_beta   90.00
_cell.angle_gamma   90.00
#
_symmetry.space_group_name_H-M   'P 1'
#
loop_
_entity.id
_entity.type
_entity.pdbx_description
1 polymer ?
#
loop_
_entity_poly.entity_id
_entity_poly.type
_entity_poly.pdbx_seq_one_letter_code
_entity_poly.pdbx_strand_id
1 'polypeptide(L)'
;MSEFKSWGVTYSSDMYHGMDHSCHCGAEFPFQTQLRANLIVGFTQTAGPQRSDRGGIAIFECPKCFEYFWFHLGVSSPKVYKMFAPKWPK
;
A
#
# COMPACT_ATOMS: atom_id res chain seq x y z
N MET A 1 11.55 -14.90 -9.04
CA MET A 1 10.08 -14.95 -9.01
C MET A 1 9.62 -14.09 -7.84
N SER A 2 8.73 -13.12 -8.06
CA SER A 2 8.23 -12.24 -7.00
C SER A 2 7.46 -13.07 -5.96
N GLU A 3 7.90 -13.01 -4.70
CA GLU A 3 7.25 -13.66 -3.56
C GLU A 3 5.83 -13.12 -3.30
N PHE A 4 5.49 -11.95 -3.85
CA PHE A 4 4.21 -11.27 -3.65
C PHE A 4 3.37 -11.27 -4.92
N LYS A 5 2.09 -11.63 -4.78
CA LYS A 5 1.07 -11.54 -5.82
C LYS A 5 0.20 -10.31 -5.58
N SER A 6 -0.26 -9.66 -6.65
CA SER A 6 -1.27 -8.61 -6.57
C SER A 6 -2.59 -9.14 -6.01
N TRP A 7 -3.29 -8.34 -5.20
CA TRP A 7 -4.58 -8.69 -4.60
C TRP A 7 -5.38 -7.45 -4.19
N GLY A 8 -6.68 -7.63 -3.94
CA GLY A 8 -7.56 -6.59 -3.39
C GLY A 8 -7.91 -5.50 -4.39
N VAL A 9 -8.04 -4.27 -3.91
CA VAL A 9 -8.25 -3.10 -4.78
C VAL A 9 -7.12 -3.00 -5.79
N THR A 10 -7.46 -2.76 -7.05
CA THR A 10 -6.48 -2.63 -8.14
C THR A 10 -6.02 -1.19 -8.24
N TYR A 11 -4.73 -1.00 -8.45
CA TYR A 11 -4.15 0.32 -8.68
C TYR A 11 -4.75 0.98 -9.93
N SER A 12 -5.04 2.27 -9.83
CA SER A 12 -5.38 3.15 -10.96
C SER A 12 -4.45 4.37 -10.93
N SER A 13 -4.06 4.87 -12.11
CA SER A 13 -3.26 6.09 -12.24
C SER A 13 -3.97 7.34 -11.71
N ASP A 14 -5.30 7.31 -11.67
CA ASP A 14 -6.12 8.43 -11.19
C ASP A 14 -6.28 8.43 -9.67
N MET A 15 -5.83 7.36 -9.00
CA MET A 15 -5.88 7.26 -7.55
C MET A 15 -4.84 8.19 -6.93
N TYR A 16 -5.23 8.90 -5.87
CA TYR A 16 -4.35 9.83 -5.18
C TYR A 16 -3.09 9.13 -4.65
N HIS A 17 -1.93 9.68 -5.00
CA HIS A 17 -0.66 9.28 -4.36
C HIS A 17 -0.58 9.96 -3.00
N GLY A 18 -0.59 9.17 -1.93
CA GLY A 18 -0.46 9.71 -0.58
C GLY A 18 0.87 10.45 -0.42
N MET A 19 0.83 11.67 0.08
CA MET A 19 2.01 12.45 0.48
C MET A 19 2.06 12.54 2.01
N ASP A 20 3.26 12.47 2.58
CA ASP A 20 3.49 12.62 4.04
C ASP A 20 2.57 11.77 4.93
N HIS A 21 2.22 10.56 4.46
CA HIS A 21 1.30 9.66 5.16
C HIS A 21 -0.09 10.26 5.41
N SER A 22 -0.60 11.03 4.44
CA SER A 22 -1.92 11.64 4.51
C SER A 22 -2.82 11.22 3.34
N CYS A 23 -4.12 11.29 3.59
CA CYS A 23 -5.17 11.21 2.56
C CYS A 23 -5.48 12.61 2.01
N HIS A 24 -6.05 12.67 0.81
CA HIS A 24 -6.50 13.91 0.18
C HIS A 24 -7.45 14.74 1.07
N CYS A 25 -8.29 14.08 1.87
CA CYS A 25 -9.20 14.75 2.82
C CYS A 25 -8.50 15.41 4.03
N GLY A 26 -7.17 15.36 4.11
CA GLY A 26 -6.39 15.89 5.24
C GLY A 26 -6.28 14.95 6.43
N ALA A 27 -6.73 13.69 6.31
CA ALA A 27 -6.50 12.70 7.35
C ALA A 27 -5.04 12.26 7.36
N GLU A 28 -4.35 12.50 8.48
CA GLU A 28 -3.00 12.00 8.71
C GLU A 28 -3.02 10.58 9.29
N PHE A 29 -2.04 9.77 8.91
CA PHE A 29 -1.90 8.40 9.35
C PHE A 29 -0.62 8.19 10.16
N PRO A 30 -0.63 7.29 11.16
CA PRO A 30 0.54 7.02 11.97
C PRO A 30 1.73 6.58 11.11
N PHE A 31 2.94 7.02 11.45
CA PHE A 31 4.16 6.52 10.79
C PHE A 31 4.40 5.01 11.04
N GLN A 32 3.82 4.49 12.13
CA GLN A 32 3.99 3.12 12.58
C GLN A 32 3.38 2.11 11.58
N THR A 33 4.23 1.27 11.00
CA THR A 33 3.85 0.28 9.97
C THR A 33 2.69 -0.61 10.38
N GLN A 34 2.65 -1.09 11.62
CA GLN A 34 1.59 -1.96 12.13
C GLN A 34 0.21 -1.29 12.09
N LEU A 35 0.12 -0.03 12.51
CA LEU A 35 -1.15 0.71 12.52
C LEU A 35 -1.63 0.99 11.09
N ARG A 36 -0.71 1.34 10.18
CA ARG A 36 -1.05 1.55 8.77
C ARG A 36 -1.44 0.27 8.05
N ALA A 37 -0.90 -0.87 8.46
CA ALA A 37 -1.18 -2.15 7.80
C ALA A 37 -2.68 -2.49 7.82
N ASN A 38 -3.41 -2.05 8.86
CA ASN A 38 -4.86 -2.21 8.96
C ASN A 38 -5.66 -1.46 7.89
N LEU A 39 -5.07 -0.42 7.30
CA LEU A 39 -5.69 0.40 6.27
C LEU A 39 -5.46 -0.15 4.86
N ILE A 40 -4.60 -1.16 4.70
CA ILE A 40 -4.28 -1.74 3.40
C ILE A 40 -5.45 -2.60 2.91
N VAL A 41 -5.96 -2.25 1.74
CA VAL A 41 -7.07 -2.93 1.05
C VAL A 41 -6.68 -3.53 -0.30
N GLY A 42 -5.44 -3.30 -0.73
CA GLY A 42 -4.91 -3.91 -1.94
C GLY A 42 -3.41 -3.77 -2.05
N PHE A 43 -2.83 -4.60 -2.92
CA PHE A 43 -1.44 -4.56 -3.28
C PHE A 43 -1.32 -4.84 -4.78
N THR A 44 -0.58 -4.00 -5.48
CA THR A 44 -0.24 -4.22 -6.88
C THR A 44 1.26 -4.44 -7.00
N GLN A 45 1.64 -5.62 -7.45
CA GLN A 45 3.01 -5.91 -7.85
C GLN A 45 3.33 -5.06 -9.08
N THR A 46 4.34 -4.20 -8.99
CA THR A 46 4.82 -3.48 -10.17
C THR A 46 5.70 -4.42 -10.99
N ALA A 47 5.24 -4.82 -12.17
CA ALA A 47 6.03 -5.61 -13.10
C ALA A 47 7.08 -4.69 -13.76
N GLY A 48 8.35 -4.87 -13.44
CA GLY A 48 9.42 -4.22 -14.20
C GLY A 48 10.80 -4.32 -13.53
N PRO A 49 11.88 -4.52 -14.32
CA PRO A 49 13.27 -4.53 -13.83
C PRO A 49 13.81 -3.12 -13.51
N GLN A 50 12.98 -2.07 -13.55
CA GLN A 50 13.49 -0.71 -13.71
C GLN A 50 14.01 -0.05 -12.43
N ARG A 51 13.67 -0.52 -11.23
CA ARG A 51 14.38 -0.13 -10.00
C ARG A 51 14.36 -1.26 -8.97
N SER A 52 15.55 -1.71 -8.58
CA SER A 52 15.78 -2.78 -7.59
C SER A 52 15.30 -2.45 -6.17
N ASP A 53 14.81 -1.24 -5.93
CA ASP A 53 14.35 -0.74 -4.63
C ASP A 53 12.82 -0.80 -4.46
N ARG A 54 12.03 -1.04 -5.52
CA ARG A 54 10.56 -1.04 -5.47
C ARG A 54 9.99 -2.44 -5.23
N GLY A 55 9.34 -2.62 -4.09
CA GLY A 55 8.63 -3.83 -3.69
C GLY A 55 7.20 -3.93 -4.21
N GLY A 56 6.60 -2.83 -4.67
CA GLY A 56 5.26 -2.77 -5.25
C GLY A 56 4.50 -1.49 -4.88
N ILE A 57 3.18 -1.51 -5.04
CA ILE A 57 2.27 -0.44 -4.65
C ILE A 57 1.29 -1.01 -3.62
N ALA A 58 1.18 -0.40 -2.46
CA ALA A 58 0.12 -0.69 -1.50
C ALA A 58 -1.00 0.34 -1.62
N ILE A 59 -2.23 -0.14 -1.56
CA ILE A 59 -3.45 0.65 -1.68
C ILE A 59 -4.15 0.66 -0.34
N PHE A 60 -4.48 1.86 0.11
CA PHE A 60 -5.02 2.16 1.41
C PHE A 60 -6.43 2.72 1.26
N GLU A 61 -7.29 2.43 2.22
CA GLU A 61 -8.62 3.02 2.35
C GLU A 61 -8.63 3.98 3.54
N CYS A 62 -9.04 5.22 3.30
CA CYS A 62 -9.11 6.22 4.34
C CYS A 62 -10.31 5.95 5.26
N PRO A 63 -10.14 5.78 6.58
CA PRO A 63 -11.25 5.53 7.49
C PRO A 63 -12.15 6.77 7.70
N LYS A 64 -11.74 7.96 7.24
CA LYS A 64 -12.52 9.20 7.36
C LYS A 64 -13.42 9.48 6.15
N CYS A 65 -12.86 9.41 4.93
CA CYS A 65 -13.58 9.73 3.70
C CYS A 65 -13.81 8.51 2.78
N PHE A 66 -13.29 7.33 3.16
CA PHE A 66 -13.37 6.08 2.38
C PHE A 66 -12.73 6.13 1.00
N GLU A 67 -11.99 7.19 0.67
CA GLU A 67 -11.23 7.26 -0.57
C GLU A 67 -10.03 6.32 -0.55
N TYR A 68 -9.71 5.82 -1.75
CA TYR A 68 -8.52 5.04 -1.98
C TYR A 68 -7.34 5.93 -2.35
N PHE A 69 -6.19 5.59 -1.78
CA PHE A 69 -4.92 6.24 -2.06
C PHE A 69 -3.82 5.21 -2.00
N TRP A 70 -2.67 5.51 -2.58
CA TRP A 70 -1.60 4.53 -2.70
C TRP A 70 -0.24 5.09 -2.25
N PHE A 71 0.65 4.17 -1.87
CA PHE A 71 2.07 4.46 -1.65
C PHE A 71 2.94 3.42 -2.36
N HIS A 72 4.10 3.86 -2.84
CA HIS A 72 5.17 2.94 -3.22
C HIS A 72 5.76 2.27 -1.98
N LEU A 73 5.91 0.95 -2.06
CA LEU A 73 6.60 0.16 -1.05
C LEU A 73 8.02 -0.15 -1.51
N GLY A 74 8.97 -0.09 -0.58
CA GLY A 74 10.33 -0.59 -0.80
C GLY A 74 10.37 -2.13 -0.82
N VAL A 75 11.41 -2.74 -1.37
CA VAL A 75 11.51 -4.22 -1.51
C VAL A 75 11.28 -5.03 -0.23
N SER A 76 11.64 -4.49 0.94
CA SER A 76 11.47 -5.16 2.23
C SER A 76 10.09 -4.91 2.86
N SER A 77 9.40 -3.84 2.47
CA SER A 77 8.14 -3.42 3.11
C SER A 77 6.99 -4.42 2.92
N PRO A 78 6.78 -5.05 1.74
CA PRO A 78 5.72 -6.05 1.59
C PRO A 78 5.82 -7.23 2.57
N LYS A 79 7.05 -7.66 2.94
CA LYS A 79 7.24 -8.70 3.97
C LYS A 79 6.68 -8.25 5.31
N VAL A 80 6.98 -7.01 5.70
CA VAL A 80 6.50 -6.42 6.95
C VAL A 80 4.99 -6.26 6.93
N TYR A 81 4.43 -5.73 5.83
CA TYR A 81 2.99 -5.56 5.70
C TYR A 81 2.23 -6.89 5.65
N LYS A 82 2.77 -7.94 5.02
CA LYS A 82 2.16 -9.28 5.04
C LYS A 82 1.99 -9.84 6.47
N MET A 83 2.86 -9.46 7.42
CA MET A 83 2.74 -9.89 8.82
C MET A 83 1.63 -9.17 9.59
N PHE A 84 1.37 -7.89 9.28
CA PHE A 84 0.49 -7.03 10.08
C PHE A 84 -0.84 -6.70 9.41
N ALA A 85 -0.91 -6.72 8.08
CA ALA A 85 -2.11 -6.35 7.35
C ALA A 85 -3.12 -7.50 7.42
N PRO A 86 -4.27 -7.32 8.10
CA PRO A 86 -5.21 -8.40 8.36
C PRO A 86 -5.86 -8.94 7.07
N LYS A 87 -5.96 -8.09 6.04
CA LYS A 87 -6.54 -8.43 4.74
C LYS A 87 -5.53 -9.07 3.77
N TRP A 88 -4.24 -9.16 4.14
CA TRP A 88 -3.23 -9.71 3.23
C TRP A 88 -3.37 -11.25 3.12
N PRO A 89 -3.50 -11.81 1.90
CA PRO A 89 -3.62 -13.26 1.71
C PRO A 89 -2.38 -14.02 2.23
N LYS A 90 -2.61 -15.04 3.06
CA LYS A 90 -1.53 -15.82 3.70
C LYS A 90 -0.89 -16.82 2.74
#